data_AF-A0A3D4R103-F1
#
_entry.id   AF-A0A3D4R103-F1
#
_cell.length_a   1.000
_cell.length_b   1.000
_cell.length_c   1.000
_cell.angle_alpha   90.00
_cell.angle_beta   90.00
_cell.angle_gamma   90.00
#
_symmetry.space_group_name_H-M   'P 1'
#
loop_
_entity.id
_entity.type
_entity.pdbx_description
1 polymer ?
#
loop_
_entity_poly.entity_id
_entity_poly.type
_entity_poly.pdbx_seq_one_letter_code
_entity_poly.pdbx_strand_id
1 'polypeptide(L)' 'GARVVRDGIVIYEGNIDSLRRFKDDVREVASNYECGIGLENFNDIKEEDVIEAFIMEEIKR' A
#
# COMPACT_ATOMS: atom_id res chain seq x y z
N GLY A 1 3.03 6.54 -3.42
CA GLY A 1 2.84 5.34 -4.24
C GLY A 1 2.98 4.12 -3.37
N ALA A 2 2.56 2.97 -3.87
CA ALA A 2 2.82 1.68 -3.23
C ALA A 2 3.20 0.64 -4.28
N ARG A 3 4.04 -0.31 -3.88
CA ARG A 3 4.37 -1.47 -4.70
C ARG A 3 4.14 -2.76 -3.92
N VAL A 4 3.75 -3.81 -4.63
CA VAL A 4 3.56 -5.16 -4.10
C VAL A 4 4.72 -6.02 -4.53
N VAL A 5 5.39 -6.63 -3.56
CA VAL A 5 6.51 -7.52 -3.74
C VAL A 5 6.13 -8.90 -3.24
N ARG A 6 6.27 -9.91 -4.11
CA ARG A 6 6.01 -11.33 -3.81
C ARG A 6 7.26 -12.11 -4.18
N ASP A 7 7.80 -12.90 -3.25
CA ASP A 7 9.04 -13.68 -3.46
C ASP A 7 10.24 -12.85 -3.98
N GLY A 8 10.30 -11.56 -3.62
CA GLY A 8 11.33 -10.63 -4.10
C GLY A 8 11.13 -10.08 -5.51
N ILE A 9 9.98 -10.36 -6.14
CA ILE A 9 9.60 -9.85 -7.46
C ILE A 9 8.50 -8.79 -7.29
N VAL A 10 8.63 -7.66 -7.98
CA VAL A 10 7.58 -6.63 -8.02
C VAL A 10 6.43 -7.13 -8.90
N ILE A 11 5.28 -7.42 -8.29
CA ILE A 11 4.08 -7.89 -8.98
C ILE A 11 3.24 -6.72 -9.47
N TYR A 12 3.22 -5.64 -8.69
CA TYR A 12 2.43 -4.45 -8.99
C TYR A 12 3.11 -3.20 -8.44
N GLU A 13 3.02 -2.11 -9.19
CA GLU A 13 3.44 -0.78 -8.79
C GLU A 13 2.35 0.22 -9.17
N GLY A 14 1.93 1.04 -8.22
CA GLY A 14 0.91 2.04 -8.47
C GLY A 14 0.59 2.91 -7.27
N ASN A 15 -0.66 3.35 -7.20
CA ASN A 15 -1.14 4.21 -6.13
C ASN A 15 -2.04 3.45 -5.16
N ILE A 16 -1.98 3.87 -3.90
CA ILE A 16 -2.94 3.42 -2.88
C ILE A 16 -4.26 4.12 -3.19
N ASP A 17 -5.29 3.33 -3.46
CA ASP A 17 -6.64 3.82 -3.77
C ASP A 17 -7.39 4.16 -2.48
N SER A 18 -7.31 3.29 -1.48
CA SER A 18 -8.00 3.48 -0.21
C SER A 18 -7.27 2.85 0.96
N LEU A 19 -7.36 3.50 2.12
CA LEU A 19 -6.88 3.00 3.39
C LEU A 19 -8.05 3.03 4.37
N ARG A 20 -8.47 1.86 4.83
CA ARG A 20 -9.60 1.71 5.75
C ARG A 20 -9.16 1.05 7.04
N ARG A 21 -9.68 1.55 8.15
CA ARG A 21 -9.55 0.91 9.45
C ARG A 21 -10.94 0.51 9.90
N PHE A 22 -11.20 -0.79 9.96
CA PHE A 22 -12.54 -1.35 10.19
C PHE A 22 -13.58 -0.84 9.17
N LYS A 23 -14.34 0.20 9.51
CA LYS A 23 -15.37 0.80 8.66
C LYS A 23 -15.08 2.26 8.30
N ASP A 24 -14.00 2.82 8.84
CA ASP A 24 -13.64 4.22 8.68
C ASP A 24 -12.53 4.37 7.65
N ASP A 25 -12.72 5.25 6.68
CA ASP A 25 -11.68 5.69 5.77
C ASP A 25 -10.70 6.59 6.52
N VAL A 26 -9.42 6.20 6.55
CA VAL A 26 -8.36 6.91 7.27
C VAL A 26 -7.28 7.35 6.30
N ARG A 27 -6.64 8.48 6.59
CA ARG A 27 -5.52 8.98 5.77
C ARG A 27 -4.19 8.32 6.14
N GLU A 28 -4.07 7.91 7.39
CA GLU A 28 -2.83 7.40 7.96
C GLU A 28 -3.17 6.29 8.96
N VAL A 29 -2.33 5.26 9.00
CA VAL A 29 -2.39 4.24 10.05
C VAL A 29 -1.05 4.16 10.74
N ALA A 30 -1.06 4.04 12.07
CA ALA A 30 0.15 3.79 12.82
C ALA A 30 0.66 2.37 12.56
N SER A 31 1.98 2.18 12.65
CA SER A 31 2.59 0.86 12.56
C SER A 31 2.03 -0.09 13.63
N ASN A 32 1.95 -1.38 13.31
CA ASN A 32 1.37 -2.44 14.15
C ASN A 32 -0.16 -2.38 14.37
N TYR A 33 -0.88 -1.59 13.58
CA TYR A 33 -2.34 -1.64 13.55
C TYR A 33 -2.84 -2.35 12.29
N GLU A 34 -3.90 -3.14 12.44
CA GLU A 34 -4.60 -3.72 11.30
C GLU A 34 -5.29 -2.62 10.48
N CYS A 35 -5.08 -2.67 9.17
CA CYS A 35 -5.72 -1.82 8.18
C CYS A 35 -6.04 -2.63 6.93
N GLY A 36 -7.08 -2.22 6.22
CA GLY A 36 -7.34 -2.64 4.85
C GLY A 36 -6.72 -1.64 3.89
N ILE A 37 -5.91 -2.13 2.95
CA ILE A 37 -5.29 -1.34 1.89
C ILE A 37 -5.91 -1.77 0.56
N GLY A 38 -6.45 -0.82 -0.19
CA GLY A 38 -6.88 -0.99 -1.58
C GLY A 38 -5.83 -0.38 -2.51
N LEU A 39 -5.47 -1.11 -3.57
CA LEU A 39 -4.56 -0.63 -4.61
C LEU A 39 -5.36 -0.34 -5.89
N GLU A 40 -5.02 0.75 -6.57
CA GLU A 40 -5.76 1.19 -7.75
C GLU A 40 -5.59 0.17 -8.90
N ASN A 41 -6.67 -0.36 -9.47
CA ASN A 41 -6.61 -1.38 -10.53
C ASN A 41 -5.88 -2.69 -10.16
N PHE A 42 -5.70 -3.01 -8.87
CA PHE A 42 -5.05 -4.25 -8.43
C PHE A 42 -5.83 -4.95 -7.31
N ASN A 43 -6.30 -6.16 -7.61
CA ASN A 43 -7.10 -6.98 -6.68
C ASN A 43 -6.49 -8.37 -6.39
N ASP A 44 -5.38 -8.76 -7.03
CA ASP A 44 -4.75 -10.08 -6.85
C ASP A 44 -3.71 -10.07 -5.70
N ILE A 45 -4.11 -9.52 -4.55
CA ILE A 45 -3.32 -9.60 -3.31
C ILE A 45 -3.49 -11.00 -2.72
N LYS A 46 -2.36 -11.63 -2.40
CA LYS A 46 -2.31 -12.94 -1.77
C LYS A 46 -1.63 -12.84 -0.41
N GLU A 47 -1.87 -13.85 0.41
CA GLU A 47 -1.12 -14.06 1.63
C GLU A 47 0.38 -14.18 1.26
N GLU A 48 1.26 -13.61 2.10
CA GLU A 48 2.71 -13.46 1.88
C GLU A 48 3.16 -12.29 0.97
N ASP A 49 2.22 -11.51 0.41
CA ASP A 49 2.58 -10.27 -0.29
C ASP A 49 3.09 -9.19 0.68
N VAL A 50 4.18 -8.55 0.27
CA VAL A 50 4.75 -7.39 0.98
C VAL A 50 4.39 -6.12 0.22
N ILE A 51 3.61 -5.25 0.87
CA ILE A 51 3.25 -3.93 0.32
C ILE A 51 4.23 -2.89 0.87
N GLU A 52 5.01 -2.27 -0.01
CA GLU A 52 5.88 -1.15 0.34
C GLU A 52 5.25 0.16 -0.10
N ALA A 53 4.83 0.97 0.87
CA ALA A 53 4.37 2.34 0.64
C ALA A 53 5.56 3.30 0.65
N PHE A 54 5.63 4.18 -0.35
CA PHE A 54 6.67 5.18 -0.48
C PHE A 54 6.08 6.57 -0.74
N ILE A 55 6.72 7.58 -0.15
CA ILE A 55 6.40 8.98 -0.35
C ILE A 55 7.44 9.53 -1.32
N MET A 56 7.01 10.11 -2.44
CA MET A 56 7.91 10.87 -3.30
C MET A 56 8.15 12.23 -2.63
N GLU A 57 9.31 12.37 -2.02
CA GLU A 57 9.76 13.65 -1.49
C GLU A 57 10.59 14.37 -2.57
N GLU A 58 10.05 15.44 -3.14
CA GLU A 58 10.78 16.25 -4.13
C GLU A 58 11.78 17.13 -3.39
N ILE A 59 13.06 16.73 -3.41
CA ILE A 59 14.14 17.53 -2.84
C ILE A 59 14.35 18.75 -3.75
N LYS A 60 13.78 19.90 -3.39
CA LYS A 60 14.12 21.18 -4.02
C LYS A 60 15.57 21.51 -3.66
N ARG A 61 16.44 21.44 -4.66
CA ARG A 61 17.86 21.78 -4.56
C ARG A 61 18.07 23.29 -4.71
#